data_AF-Q45SR3-F1
#
_entry.id   AF-Q45SR3-F1
#
_cell.length_a   1.000
_cell.length_b   1.000
_cell.length_c   1.000
_cell.angle_alpha   90.00
_cell.angle_beta   90.00
_cell.angle_gamma   90.00
#
_symmetry.space_group_name_H-M   'P 1'
#
loop_
_entity.id
_entity.type
_entity.pdbx_description
1 polymer ?
#
loop_
_entity_poly.entity_id
_entity_poly.type
_entity_poly.pdbx_seq_one_letter_code
_entity_poly.pdbx_strand_id
1 'polypeptide(L)'
;GYTVVQSKYKKAVEQLQKGILDGSITEIKVFFEGTLASTIKVGSELNAADASKLLFTQVDNKLDNLGDGDYVDFLITSPGQGDKITTSKLVALKDLTGASADAIIAGTSSADGVVTNTGAASGSTETNSA
;
A
#
# COMPACT_ATOMS: atom_id res chain seq x y z
N GLY A 1 14.29 -16.79 1.44
CA GLY A 1 14.32 -16.75 -0.04
C GLY A 1 13.06 -17.38 -0.57
N TYR A 2 12.62 -16.96 -1.76
CA TYR A 2 11.49 -17.53 -2.47
C TYR A 2 12.00 -18.01 -3.83
N THR A 3 11.58 -19.20 -4.26
CA THR A 3 12.08 -19.83 -5.50
C THR A 3 10.91 -20.18 -6.40
N VAL A 4 11.09 -19.95 -7.70
CA VAL A 4 10.08 -20.20 -8.72
C VAL A 4 10.71 -21.02 -9.83
N VAL A 5 10.02 -22.06 -10.28
CA VAL A 5 10.45 -22.86 -11.44
C VAL A 5 10.33 -22.03 -12.72
N GLN A 6 11.22 -22.28 -13.69
CA GLN A 6 11.27 -21.54 -14.96
C GLN A 6 9.89 -21.39 -15.62
N SER A 7 9.09 -22.46 -15.71
CA SER A 7 7.74 -22.41 -16.32
C SER A 7 6.76 -21.40 -15.70
N LYS A 8 7.07 -20.84 -14.53
CA LYS A 8 6.24 -19.85 -13.82
C LYS A 8 6.91 -18.47 -13.72
N TYR A 9 8.07 -18.25 -14.35
CA TYR A 9 8.81 -16.99 -14.21
C TYR A 9 7.96 -15.76 -14.59
N LYS A 10 7.14 -15.84 -15.66
CA LYS A 10 6.31 -14.72 -16.11
C LYS A 10 5.40 -14.19 -15.00
N LYS A 11 4.75 -15.09 -14.25
CA LYS A 11 3.91 -14.70 -13.10
C LYS A 11 4.71 -14.08 -11.96
N ALA A 12 5.93 -14.58 -11.71
CA ALA A 12 6.80 -14.01 -10.70
C ALA A 12 7.26 -12.60 -11.09
N VAL A 13 7.69 -12.42 -12.35
CA VAL A 13 8.08 -11.11 -12.88
C VAL A 13 6.90 -10.14 -12.88
N GLU A 14 5.70 -10.57 -13.26
CA GLU A 14 4.47 -9.76 -13.15
C GLU A 14 4.18 -9.30 -11.72
N GLN A 15 4.42 -10.15 -10.71
CA GLN A 15 4.27 -9.76 -9.30
C GLN A 15 5.32 -8.72 -8.89
N LEU A 16 6.56 -8.86 -9.33
CA LEU A 16 7.61 -7.85 -9.10
C LEU A 16 7.27 -6.53 -9.78
N GLN A 17 6.78 -6.57 -11.02
CA GLN A 17 6.29 -5.40 -11.75
C GLN A 17 5.16 -4.70 -11.01
N LYS A 18 4.18 -5.46 -10.49
CA LYS A 18 3.11 -4.89 -9.64
C LYS A 18 3.67 -4.24 -8.39
N GLY A 19 4.63 -4.87 -7.73
CA GLY A 19 5.27 -4.32 -6.54
C GLY A 19 6.05 -3.02 -6.80
N ILE A 20 6.65 -2.89 -7.99
CA ILE A 20 7.25 -1.62 -8.45
C ILE A 20 6.16 -0.56 -8.66
N LEU A 21 5.09 -0.90 -9.38
CA LEU A 21 4.02 0.03 -9.73
C LEU A 21 3.23 0.53 -8.50
N ASP A 22 2.99 -0.34 -7.54
CA ASP A 22 2.27 -0.01 -6.30
C ASP A 22 3.16 0.57 -5.19
N GLY A 23 4.46 0.76 -5.48
CA GLY A 23 5.43 1.34 -4.58
C GLY A 23 5.88 0.44 -3.42
N SER A 24 5.47 -0.82 -3.37
CA SER A 24 5.95 -1.77 -2.34
C SER A 24 7.40 -2.23 -2.57
N ILE A 25 7.94 -1.99 -3.76
CA ILE A 25 9.33 -2.22 -4.15
C ILE A 25 9.94 -0.92 -4.68
N THR A 26 11.08 -0.52 -4.14
CA THR A 26 11.83 0.68 -4.55
C THR A 26 13.07 0.36 -5.37
N GLU A 27 13.63 -0.84 -5.22
CA GLU A 27 14.80 -1.28 -5.99
C GLU A 27 14.77 -2.81 -6.18
N ILE A 28 15.23 -3.26 -7.34
CA ILE A 28 15.53 -4.66 -7.63
C ILE A 28 16.94 -4.75 -8.20
N LYS A 29 17.80 -5.55 -7.58
CA LYS A 29 19.07 -5.98 -8.17
C LYS A 29 18.90 -7.37 -8.75
N VAL A 30 19.29 -7.52 -10.00
CA VAL A 30 19.16 -8.77 -10.77
C VAL A 30 20.52 -9.42 -10.86
N PHE A 31 20.61 -10.70 -10.50
CA PHE A 31 21.82 -11.49 -10.62
C PHE A 31 21.59 -12.68 -11.54
N PHE A 32 22.53 -12.95 -12.44
CA PHE A 32 22.56 -14.16 -13.25
C PHE A 32 23.71 -15.02 -12.74
N GLU A 33 23.43 -16.25 -12.32
CA GLU A 33 24.44 -17.16 -11.73
C GLU A 33 25.26 -16.50 -10.61
N GLY A 34 24.60 -15.72 -9.74
CA GLY A 34 25.24 -14.98 -8.65
C GLY A 34 26.02 -13.72 -9.07
N THR A 35 26.11 -13.38 -10.36
CA THR A 35 26.77 -12.17 -10.84
C THR A 35 25.76 -11.05 -11.06
N LEU A 36 26.02 -9.86 -10.51
CA LEU A 36 25.15 -8.70 -10.69
C LEU A 36 25.06 -8.31 -12.17
N ALA A 37 23.86 -8.44 -12.74
CA ALA A 37 23.58 -8.09 -14.12
C ALA A 37 22.98 -6.68 -14.25
N SER A 38 22.13 -6.28 -13.29
CA SER A 38 21.45 -4.99 -13.35
C SER A 38 20.98 -4.51 -11.98
N THR A 39 20.82 -3.19 -11.85
CA THR A 39 20.13 -2.54 -10.74
C THR A 39 19.04 -1.64 -11.29
N ILE A 40 17.80 -1.89 -10.87
CA ILE A 40 16.62 -1.12 -11.26
C ILE A 40 16.12 -0.41 -10.02
N LYS A 41 16.26 0.92 -9.97
CA LYS A 41 15.88 1.73 -8.82
C LYS A 41 14.85 2.78 -9.23
N VAL A 42 13.71 2.78 -8.55
CA VAL A 42 12.67 3.79 -8.75
C VAL A 42 13.11 5.08 -8.06
N GLY A 43 13.00 6.21 -8.77
CA GLY A 43 13.42 7.50 -8.26
C GLY A 43 13.21 8.63 -9.26
N SER A 44 13.94 9.73 -9.10
CA SER A 44 13.85 10.90 -9.99
C SER A 44 14.26 10.61 -11.43
N GLU A 45 15.17 9.65 -11.64
CA GLU A 45 15.71 9.30 -12.95
C GLU A 45 14.89 8.23 -13.67
N LEU A 46 14.14 7.41 -12.92
CA LEU A 46 13.38 6.29 -13.45
C LEU A 46 12.06 6.16 -12.68
N ASN A 47 10.97 6.52 -13.36
CA ASN A 47 9.64 6.38 -12.79
C ASN A 47 9.22 4.89 -12.69
N ALA A 48 8.18 4.60 -11.90
CA ALA A 48 7.74 3.23 -11.64
C ALA A 48 7.27 2.47 -12.90
N ALA A 49 6.64 3.16 -13.87
CA ALA A 49 6.17 2.54 -15.10
C ALA A 49 7.35 2.09 -15.98
N ASP A 50 8.34 2.96 -16.14
CA ASP A 50 9.54 2.65 -16.92
C ASP A 50 10.42 1.63 -16.20
N ALA A 51 10.55 1.69 -14.88
CA ALA A 51 11.24 0.67 -14.08
C ALA A 51 10.60 -0.72 -14.23
N SER A 52 9.27 -0.78 -14.17
CA SER A 52 8.50 -2.03 -14.34
C SER A 52 8.69 -2.62 -15.74
N LYS A 53 8.68 -1.79 -16.78
CA LYS A 53 8.96 -2.23 -18.15
C LYS A 53 10.40 -2.70 -18.32
N LEU A 54 11.36 -1.95 -17.76
CA LEU A 54 12.78 -2.26 -17.82
C LEU A 54 13.08 -3.62 -17.17
N LEU A 55 12.47 -3.91 -16.02
CA LEU A 55 12.61 -5.21 -15.36
C LEU A 55 12.30 -6.35 -16.33
N PHE A 56 11.12 -6.33 -16.94
CA PHE A 56 10.71 -7.37 -17.87
C PHE A 56 11.67 -7.47 -19.05
N THR A 57 12.00 -6.36 -19.70
CA THR A 57 12.92 -6.35 -20.84
C THR A 57 14.30 -6.93 -20.50
N GLN A 58 14.80 -6.72 -19.28
CA GLN A 58 16.12 -7.21 -18.87
C GLN A 58 16.17 -8.71 -18.57
N VAL A 59 15.06 -9.30 -18.11
CA VAL A 59 15.08 -10.68 -17.60
C VAL A 59 14.30 -11.68 -18.45
N ASP A 60 13.34 -11.23 -19.26
CA ASP A 60 12.43 -12.10 -20.01
C ASP A 60 13.20 -13.10 -20.88
N ASN A 61 14.12 -12.62 -21.73
CA ASN A 61 14.88 -13.51 -22.62
C ASN A 61 15.73 -14.55 -21.86
N LYS A 62 16.43 -14.12 -20.80
CA LYS A 62 17.29 -15.01 -19.99
C LYS A 62 16.45 -16.05 -19.23
N LEU A 63 15.30 -15.66 -18.68
CA LEU A 63 14.41 -16.56 -17.96
C LEU A 63 13.65 -17.52 -18.89
N ASP A 64 13.31 -17.09 -20.11
CA ASP A 64 12.66 -17.94 -21.12
C ASP A 64 13.60 -19.05 -21.60
N ASN A 65 14.89 -18.73 -21.72
CA ASN A 65 15.94 -19.62 -22.23
C ASN A 65 16.96 -19.99 -21.15
N LEU A 66 16.48 -20.23 -19.92
CA LEU A 66 17.34 -20.62 -18.81
C LEU A 66 17.98 -21.99 -19.11
N GLY A 67 19.30 -22.09 -18.96
CA GLY A 67 20.02 -23.35 -19.09
C GLY A 67 19.68 -24.33 -17.97
N ASP A 68 20.03 -25.60 -18.16
CA ASP A 68 19.91 -26.58 -17.08
C ASP A 68 20.89 -26.25 -15.95
N GLY A 69 20.37 -26.12 -14.73
CA GLY A 69 21.13 -25.69 -13.55
C GLY A 69 21.34 -24.17 -13.40
N ASP A 70 21.03 -23.37 -14.41
CA ASP A 70 21.09 -21.90 -14.36
C ASP A 70 19.99 -21.33 -13.43
N TYR A 71 20.22 -20.15 -12.88
CA TYR A 71 19.27 -19.39 -12.07
C TYR A 71 19.44 -17.86 -12.18
N VAL A 72 18.33 -17.16 -11.90
CA VAL A 72 18.28 -15.70 -11.78
C VAL A 72 17.79 -15.33 -10.39
N ASP A 73 18.58 -14.54 -9.67
CA ASP A 73 18.20 -14.02 -8.36
C ASP A 73 17.74 -12.58 -8.44
N PHE A 74 16.71 -12.26 -7.66
CA PHE A 74 16.20 -10.91 -7.47
C PHE A 74 16.39 -10.51 -6.01
N LEU A 75 17.25 -9.53 -5.77
CA LEU A 75 17.36 -8.88 -4.47
C LEU A 75 16.44 -7.66 -4.45
N ILE A 76 15.39 -7.75 -3.65
CA ILE A 76 14.29 -6.78 -3.60
C ILE A 76 14.46 -5.86 -2.39
N THR A 77 14.46 -4.56 -2.63
CA THR A 77 14.43 -3.53 -1.59
C THR A 77 13.04 -2.91 -1.53
N SER A 78 12.45 -2.89 -0.34
CA SER A 78 11.17 -2.22 -0.07
C SER A 78 11.38 -0.83 0.54
N PRO A 79 10.40 0.08 0.40
CA PRO A 79 10.45 1.37 1.10
C PRO A 79 10.47 1.17 2.63
N GLY A 80 11.04 2.16 3.33
CA GLY A 80 10.97 2.24 4.78
C GLY A 80 9.52 2.27 5.27
N GLN A 81 9.28 1.89 6.53
CA GLN A 81 7.92 1.78 7.09
C GLN A 81 7.08 3.07 6.91
N GLY A 82 7.71 4.25 6.98
CA GLY A 82 7.03 5.55 6.79
C GLY A 82 6.65 5.88 5.34
N ASP A 83 7.31 5.26 4.36
CA ASP A 83 7.15 5.56 2.93
C ASP A 83 6.19 4.58 2.21
N LYS A 84 5.65 3.58 2.94
CA LYS A 84 4.76 2.52 2.41
C LYS A 84 3.33 2.99 2.09
N ILE A 85 2.98 4.23 2.43
CA ILE A 85 1.65 4.82 2.19
C ILE A 85 1.63 5.41 0.77
N THR A 86 0.98 4.72 -0.16
CA THR A 86 0.70 5.26 -1.48
C THR A 86 -0.62 6.01 -1.52
N THR A 87 -0.78 6.93 -2.47
CA THR A 87 -2.04 7.66 -2.69
C THR A 87 -3.22 6.71 -2.84
N SER A 88 -3.05 5.57 -3.52
CA SER A 88 -4.10 4.56 -3.68
C SER A 88 -4.51 3.91 -2.36
N LYS A 89 -3.56 3.62 -1.46
CA LYS A 89 -3.86 3.10 -0.11
C LYS A 89 -4.54 4.17 0.76
N LEU A 90 -4.14 5.43 0.60
CA LEU A 90 -4.76 6.55 1.31
C LEU A 90 -6.20 6.80 0.85
N VAL A 91 -6.46 6.73 -0.47
CA VAL A 91 -7.82 6.82 -1.04
C VAL A 91 -8.68 5.65 -0.55
N ALA A 92 -8.19 4.42 -0.60
CA ALA A 92 -8.92 3.26 -0.09
C ALA A 92 -9.25 3.38 1.41
N LEU A 93 -8.33 3.92 2.22
CA LEU A 93 -8.58 4.18 3.64
C LEU A 93 -9.62 5.29 3.86
N LYS A 94 -9.56 6.37 3.06
CA LYS A 94 -10.56 7.43 3.08
C LYS A 94 -11.95 6.90 2.72
N ASP A 95 -12.05 6.07 1.68
CA ASP A 95 -13.34 5.51 1.24
C ASP A 95 -13.91 4.54 2.28
N LEU A 96 -13.06 3.77 2.96
CA LEU A 96 -13.47 2.88 4.04
C LEU A 96 -13.98 3.65 5.27
N THR A 97 -13.33 4.76 5.63
CA THR A 97 -13.67 5.55 6.83
C THR A 97 -14.78 6.57 6.59
N GLY A 98 -14.94 7.07 5.37
CA GLY A 98 -16.00 8.01 4.99
C GLY A 98 -17.39 7.39 5.00
N ALA A 99 -17.50 6.06 4.90
CA ALA A 99 -18.76 5.32 4.94
C ALA A 99 -19.28 5.03 6.37
N SER A 100 -18.47 5.27 7.41
CA SER A 100 -18.78 4.86 8.80
C SER A 100 -19.02 6.03 9.76
N ALA A 101 -19.18 7.25 9.27
CA ALA A 101 -19.37 8.42 10.12
C ALA A 101 -20.86 8.73 10.36
N ASP A 102 -21.61 7.77 10.92
CA ASP A 102 -22.82 8.13 11.66
C ASP A 102 -22.37 8.79 12.97
N ALA A 103 -22.17 10.10 12.93
CA ALA A 103 -21.92 10.88 14.12
C ALA A 103 -23.15 10.77 15.03
N ILE A 104 -22.96 10.52 16.33
CA ILE A 104 -24.05 10.63 17.30
C ILE A 104 -24.57 12.07 17.22
N ILE A 105 -25.82 12.23 16.81
CA ILE A 105 -26.47 13.53 16.65
C ILE A 105 -26.73 14.19 18.02
N ALA A 106 -26.96 15.50 18.02
CA ALA A 106 -27.37 16.22 19.22
C ALA A 106 -28.75 15.73 19.71
N GLY A 107 -28.90 15.56 21.03
CA GLY A 107 -30.18 15.17 21.63
C GLY A 107 -31.22 16.28 21.51
N THR A 108 -32.50 15.89 21.42
CA THR A 108 -33.66 16.80 21.44
C THR A 108 -34.62 16.42 22.56
N SER A 109 -35.67 17.21 22.81
CA SER A 109 -36.71 16.88 23.79
C SER A 109 -37.47 15.57 23.51
N SER A 110 -37.32 15.02 22.30
CA SER A 110 -38.08 13.87 21.82
C SER A 110 -37.20 12.75 21.25
N ALA A 111 -35.86 12.87 21.33
CA ALA A 111 -34.92 11.87 20.85
C ALA A 111 -33.57 11.95 21.57
N ASP A 112 -33.00 10.79 21.91
CA ASP A 112 -31.71 10.66 22.58
C ASP A 112 -30.53 11.05 21.67
N GLY A 113 -29.49 11.64 22.27
CA GLY A 113 -28.29 12.08 21.54
C GLY A 113 -27.25 12.74 22.47
N VAL A 114 -26.21 13.35 21.91
CA VAL A 114 -25.20 14.08 22.69
C VAL A 114 -25.83 15.32 23.32
N VAL A 115 -25.72 15.46 24.66
CA VAL A 115 -26.10 16.66 25.40
C VAL A 115 -24.83 17.34 25.88
N THR A 116 -24.61 18.59 25.48
CA THR A 116 -23.50 19.39 26.00
C THR A 116 -23.88 19.91 27.39
N ASN A 117 -23.26 19.36 28.43
CA ASN A 117 -23.36 19.94 29.78
C ASN A 117 -22.51 21.22 29.84
N THR A 118 -23.03 22.28 29.24
CA THR A 118 -22.53 23.63 29.45
C THR A 118 -23.14 24.07 30.77
N GLY A 119 -22.46 23.76 31.88
CA GLY A 119 -22.97 23.84 33.24
C GLY A 119 -24.06 24.90 33.45
N ALA A 120 -25.32 24.46 33.46
CA ALA A 120 -26.42 25.31 33.84
C ALA A 120 -26.42 25.40 35.36
N ALA A 121 -26.20 26.62 35.89
CA ALA A 121 -26.56 26.90 37.26
C ALA A 121 -28.05 26.57 37.43
N SER A 122 -28.31 25.52 38.20
CA SER A 122 -29.63 25.05 38.57
C SER A 122 -30.42 26.17 39.23
N GLY A 123 -31.41 26.71 38.52
CA GLY A 123 -32.48 27.51 39.09
C GLY A 123 -33.77 26.70 39.05
N SER A 124 -33.97 25.83 40.04
CA SER A 124 -35.26 25.19 40.28
C SER A 124 -36.25 26.24 40.78
N THR A 125 -37.21 26.66 39.95
CA THR A 125 -38.40 27.35 40.45
C THR A 125 -39.46 26.31 40.79
N GLU A 126 -39.55 25.95 42.07
CA GLU A 126 -40.73 25.28 42.62
C GLU A 126 -41.90 26.27 42.59
N THR A 127 -42.93 25.99 41.79
CA THR A 127 -44.24 26.63 41.95
C THR A 127 -45.03 25.86 43.00
N ASN A 128 -45.02 26.35 44.23
CA ASN A 128 -45.97 25.94 45.26
C ASN A 128 -47.32 26.64 44.98
N SER A 129 -48.32 25.88 44.54
CA SER A 129 -49.69 26.38 44.42
C SER A 129 -50.35 26.36 45.79
N ALA A 130 -50.83 27.53 46.22
CA ALA A 130 -51.64 27.74 47.43
C ALA A 130 -53.07 27.20 47.29
#